data_AF-A0A9D5XM69-F1
#
_entry.id   AF-A0A9D5XM69-F1
#
_cell.length_a   1.000
_cell.length_b   1.000
_cell.length_c   1.000
_cell.angle_alpha   90.00
_cell.angle_beta   90.00
_cell.angle_gamma   90.00
#
_symmetry.space_group_name_H-M   'P 1'
#
loop_
_entity.id
_entity.type
_entity.pdbx_description
1 polymer ?
#
loop_
_entity_poly.entity_id
_entity_poly.type
_entity_poly.pdbx_seq_one_letter_code
_entity_poly.pdbx_strand_id
1 'polypeptide(L)'
;MQMLYDSESFVVLHIQANLGLPSDITLADGETTAPALPRHGFEIVDKRTGKEVYLDGSWAELFQQHIHAWQQESPSEEEVEATLESYAQLAQNPVLIH
;
A
#
# COMPACT_ATOMS: atom_id res chain seq x y z
N MET A 1 -7.86 -5.07 -8.28
CA MET A 1 -8.17 -4.33 -7.04
C MET A 1 -8.88 -5.30 -6.12
N GLN A 2 -8.36 -5.50 -4.91
CA GLN A 2 -8.95 -6.37 -3.89
C GLN A 2 -9.14 -5.55 -2.61
N MET A 3 -10.36 -5.47 -2.10
CA MET A 3 -10.64 -4.82 -0.81
C MET A 3 -10.17 -5.76 0.30
N LEU A 4 -9.28 -5.25 1.17
CA LEU A 4 -8.68 -6.03 2.25
C LEU A 4 -9.33 -5.76 3.60
N TYR A 5 -9.83 -4.54 3.78
CA TYR A 5 -10.47 -4.11 5.02
C TYR A 5 -11.49 -3.03 4.72
N ASP A 6 -12.65 -3.10 5.37
CA ASP A 6 -13.73 -2.12 5.30
C ASP A 6 -14.34 -1.98 6.69
N SER A 7 -14.30 -0.76 7.22
CA SER A 7 -14.92 -0.39 8.49
C SER A 7 -15.66 0.96 8.32
N GLU A 8 -16.28 1.44 9.40
CA GLU A 8 -16.96 2.73 9.40
C GLU A 8 -15.97 3.89 9.20
N SER A 9 -14.77 3.79 9.77
CA SER A 9 -13.74 4.83 9.71
C SER A 9 -12.79 4.71 8.52
N PHE A 10 -12.37 3.51 8.15
CA PHE A 10 -11.31 3.29 7.16
C PHE A 10 -11.63 2.20 6.14
N VAL A 11 -11.06 2.32 4.94
CA VAL A 11 -11.08 1.29 3.88
C VAL A 11 -9.67 1.06 3.39
N VAL A 12 -9.31 -0.21 3.19
CA VAL A 12 -8.02 -0.60 2.62
C VAL A 12 -8.23 -1.37 1.33
N LEU A 13 -7.63 -0.87 0.25
CA LEU A 13 -7.62 -1.52 -1.04
C LEU A 13 -6.21 -1.97 -1.39
N HIS A 14 -6.09 -3.20 -1.87
CA HIS A 14 -4.90 -3.70 -2.51
C HIS A 14 -5.00 -3.50 -4.02
N ILE A 15 -4.09 -2.68 -4.53
CA ILE A 15 -3.92 -2.39 -5.94
C ILE A 15 -2.73 -3.22 -6.42
N GLN A 16 -3.01 -4.44 -6.89
CA GLN A 16 -2.08 -5.13 -7.77
C GLN A 16 -2.10 -4.42 -9.12
N ALA A 17 -1.04 -3.69 -9.46
CA ALA A 17 -0.80 -3.33 -10.84
C ALA A 17 -0.42 -4.61 -11.60
N ASN A 18 -1.44 -5.39 -12.00
CA ASN A 18 -1.30 -6.37 -13.07
C ASN A 18 -1.13 -5.58 -14.37
N LEU A 19 0.00 -4.93 -14.50
CA LEU A 19 0.48 -4.47 -15.79
C LEU A 19 0.82 -5.76 -16.51
N GLY A 20 -0.08 -6.23 -17.38
CA GLY A 20 0.24 -7.18 -18.45
C GLY A 20 1.19 -6.57 -19.48
N LEU A 21 2.08 -5.70 -19.03
CA LEU A 21 3.19 -5.15 -19.76
C LEU A 21 4.34 -6.15 -19.60
N PRO A 22 5.15 -6.37 -20.65
CA PRO A 22 6.36 -7.17 -20.51
C PRO A 22 7.14 -6.65 -19.31
N SER A 23 7.63 -7.57 -18.48
CA SER A 23 8.25 -7.35 -17.16
C SER A 23 9.61 -6.64 -17.26
N ASP A 24 9.74 -5.75 -18.21
CA ASP A 24 10.92 -5.37 -18.95
C ASP A 24 10.84 -3.85 -19.16
N ILE A 25 11.30 -3.07 -18.19
CA ILE A 25 11.49 -1.64 -18.43
C ILE A 25 12.83 -1.47 -19.14
N THR A 26 12.79 -1.06 -20.40
CA THR A 26 13.97 -0.58 -21.10
C THR A 26 14.43 0.69 -20.39
N LEU A 27 15.57 0.62 -19.72
CA LEU A 27 16.20 1.78 -19.10
C LEU A 27 16.52 2.82 -20.20
N ALA A 28 16.77 4.06 -19.81
CA ALA A 28 17.01 5.17 -20.75
C ALA A 28 18.13 4.94 -21.79
N ASP A 29 18.95 3.91 -21.57
CA ASP A 29 20.01 3.42 -22.45
C ASP A 29 19.51 2.58 -23.64
N GLY A 30 18.23 2.17 -23.67
CA GLY A 30 17.64 1.45 -24.81
C GLY A 30 18.03 -0.03 -24.93
N GLU A 31 19.11 -0.47 -24.27
CA GLU A 31 19.65 -1.83 -24.39
C GLU A 31 19.47 -2.67 -23.13
N THR A 32 19.29 -2.03 -21.97
CA THR A 32 19.16 -2.72 -20.69
C THR A 32 17.69 -2.85 -20.28
N THR A 33 17.21 -4.08 -20.27
CA THR A 33 15.89 -4.43 -19.75
C THR A 33 16.00 -4.78 -18.26
N ALA A 34 15.45 -3.93 -17.39
CA ALA A 34 15.36 -4.23 -15.96
C ALA A 34 14.02 -4.90 -15.64
N PRO A 35 13.98 -5.85 -14.67
CA PRO A 35 12.72 -6.40 -14.21
C PRO A 35 11.83 -5.26 -13.70
N ALA A 36 10.67 -5.07 -14.33
CA ALA A 36 9.63 -4.22 -13.80
C ALA A 36 9.20 -4.85 -12.47
N LEU A 37 9.65 -4.28 -11.34
CA LEU A 37 9.20 -4.74 -10.04
C LEU A 37 7.68 -4.77 -10.03
N PRO A 38 7.04 -5.85 -9.56
CA PRO A 38 5.60 -5.91 -9.44
C PRO A 38 5.16 -4.77 -8.54
N ARG A 39 4.62 -3.71 -9.15
CA ARG A 39 4.11 -2.51 -8.47
C ARG A 39 2.79 -2.87 -7.79
N HIS A 40 2.87 -3.60 -6.69
CA HIS A 40 1.75 -3.73 -5.76
C HIS A 40 1.77 -2.50 -4.86
N GLY A 41 0.59 -1.90 -4.68
CA GLY A 41 0.39 -0.76 -3.81
C GLY A 41 -0.88 -0.92 -2.99
N PHE A 42 -0.97 -0.18 -1.91
CA PHE A 42 -2.14 -0.16 -1.04
C PHE A 42 -2.71 1.23 -0.98
N GLU A 43 -4.03 1.33 -0.89
CA GLU A 43 -4.74 2.58 -0.71
C GLU A 43 -5.51 2.51 0.59
N ILE A 44 -5.24 3.45 1.48
CA ILE A 44 -5.91 3.62 2.76
C ILE A 44 -6.78 4.87 2.66
N VAL A 45 -8.09 4.67 2.78
CA VAL A 45 -9.09 5.75 2.72
C VAL A 45 -9.65 5.97 4.11
N ASP A 46 -9.49 7.18 4.66
CA ASP A 46 -10.19 7.64 5.86
C ASP A 46 -11.55 8.21 5.46
N LYS A 47 -12.63 7.49 5.78
CA LYS A 47 -14.02 7.89 5.48
C LYS A 47 -14.48 9.06 6.33
N ARG A 48 -13.89 9.28 7.52
CA ARG A 48 -14.24 10.37 8.44
C ARG A 48 -13.81 11.71 7.87
N THR A 49 -12.61 11.74 7.29
CA THR A 49 -12.00 12.96 6.75
C THR A 49 -12.04 13.05 5.22
N GLY A 50 -12.34 11.94 4.54
CA GLY A 50 -12.29 11.83 3.07
C GLY A 50 -10.87 11.84 2.52
N LYS A 51 -9.86 11.51 3.35
CA LYS A 51 -8.45 11.52 2.95
C LYS A 51 -8.04 10.15 2.44
N GLU A 52 -7.22 10.14 1.41
CA GLU A 52 -6.74 8.92 0.76
C GLU A 52 -5.21 8.92 0.78
N VAL A 53 -4.62 7.80 1.18
CA VAL A 53 -3.17 7.61 1.24
C VAL A 53 -2.80 6.40 0.41
N TYR A 54 -1.96 6.62 -0.59
CA TYR A 54 -1.41 5.56 -1.41
C TYR A 54 -0.02 5.17 -0.92
N LEU A 55 0.18 3.88 -0.68
CA LEU A 55 1.43 3.27 -0.26
C LEU A 55 1.99 2.47 -1.45
N ASP A 56 3.22 2.78 -1.86
CA ASP A 56 3.96 2.06 -2.89
C ASP A 56 5.41 1.77 -2.48
N GLY A 57 6.07 0.89 -3.25
CA GLY A 57 7.46 0.50 -3.01
C GLY A 57 7.67 -0.08 -1.61
N SER A 58 8.65 0.46 -0.87
CA SER A 58 9.01 -0.04 0.47
C SER A 58 7.89 0.12 1.50
N TRP A 59 7.00 1.11 1.33
CA TRP A 59 5.82 1.25 2.21
C TRP A 59 4.78 0.17 1.94
N ALA A 60 4.57 -0.18 0.67
CA ALA A 60 3.68 -1.28 0.31
C ALA A 60 4.21 -2.62 0.84
N GLU A 61 5.51 -2.86 0.78
CA GLU A 61 6.13 -4.09 1.33
C GLU A 61 5.92 -4.21 2.85
N LEU A 62 6.13 -3.14 3.61
CA LEU A 62 5.89 -3.12 5.06
C LEU A 62 4.41 -3.34 5.40
N PHE A 63 3.52 -2.72 4.63
CA PHE A 63 2.08 -2.86 4.82
C PHE A 63 1.61 -4.28 4.46
N GLN A 64 2.16 -4.89 3.41
CA GLN A 64 1.87 -6.27 3.06
C GLN A 64 2.22 -7.25 4.20
N GLN A 65 3.32 -7.00 4.92
CA GLN A 65 3.65 -7.79 6.12
C GLN A 65 2.61 -7.63 7.22
N HIS A 66 2.08 -6.42 7.43
CA HIS A 66 0.99 -6.18 8.38
C HIS A 66 -0.28 -6.93 7.97
N ILE A 67 -0.69 -6.87 6.70
CA ILE A 67 -1.83 -7.63 6.18
C ILE A 67 -1.64 -9.14 6.42
N HIS A 68 -0.44 -9.66 6.18
CA HIS A 68 -0.16 -11.07 6.40
C HIS A 68 -0.20 -11.44 7.88
N ALA A 69 0.31 -10.58 8.77
CA ALA A 69 0.16 -10.73 10.22
C ALA A 69 -1.32 -10.72 10.63
N TRP A 70 -2.13 -9.81 10.07
CA TRP A 70 -3.56 -9.75 10.35
C TRP A 70 -4.31 -11.01 9.96
N GLN A 71 -3.92 -11.66 8.85
CA GLN A 71 -4.51 -12.95 8.46
C GLN A 71 -4.16 -14.10 9.42
N GLN A 72 -3.02 -14.02 10.12
CA GLN A 72 -2.60 -15.04 11.07
C GLN A 72 -3.12 -14.77 12.49
N GLU A 73 -3.02 -13.53 12.94
CA GLU A 73 -3.29 -13.13 14.32
C GLU A 73 -4.74 -12.65 14.53
N SER A 74 -5.44 -12.29 13.45
CA SER A 74 -6.81 -11.74 13.49
C SER A 74 -6.97 -10.65 14.55
N PRO A 75 -6.20 -9.54 14.44
CA PRO A 75 -6.21 -8.46 15.42
C PRO A 75 -7.58 -7.79 15.49
N SER A 76 -7.78 -7.04 16.57
CA SER A 76 -9.03 -6.31 16.77
C SER A 76 -9.13 -5.14 15.80
N GLU A 77 -10.36 -4.69 15.52
CA GLU A 77 -10.62 -3.50 14.71
C GLU A 77 -9.82 -2.28 15.20
N GLU A 78 -9.75 -2.05 16.51
CA GLU A 78 -8.99 -0.95 17.11
C GLU A 78 -7.49 -0.99 16.75
N GLU A 79 -6.86 -2.17 16.68
CA GLU A 79 -5.44 -2.31 16.34
C GLU A 79 -5.19 -2.06 14.84
N VAL A 80 -6.12 -2.51 14.01
CA VAL A 80 -6.13 -2.24 12.57
C VAL A 80 -6.26 -0.73 12.36
N GLU A 81 -7.26 -0.10 12.97
CA GLU A 81 -7.50 1.34 12.86
C GLU A 81 -6.33 2.18 13.39
N ALA A 82 -5.71 1.80 14.51
CA ALA A 82 -4.53 2.50 15.03
C ALA A 82 -3.34 2.43 14.06
N THR A 83 -3.16 1.29 13.40
CA THR A 83 -2.15 1.12 12.36
C THR A 83 -2.45 2.01 11.15
N LEU A 84 -3.70 2.00 10.66
CA LEU A 84 -4.14 2.83 9.53
C LEU A 84 -4.04 4.32 9.82
N GLU A 85 -4.37 4.74 11.05
CA GLU A 85 -4.26 6.12 11.49
C GLU A 85 -2.80 6.60 11.50
N SER A 86 -1.85 5.74 11.91
CA SER A 86 -0.42 6.04 11.83
C SER A 86 0.02 6.30 10.38
N TYR A 87 -0.43 5.49 9.42
CA TYR A 87 -0.16 5.72 7.99
C TYR A 87 -0.85 7.00 7.47
N ALA A 88 -2.08 7.28 7.91
CA ALA A 88 -2.81 8.50 7.56
C ALA A 88 -2.18 9.78 8.13
N GLN A 89 -1.54 9.69 9.30
CA GLN A 89 -0.73 10.77 9.86
C GLN A 89 0.58 10.96 9.10
N LEU A 90 1.18 9.87 8.59
CA LEU A 90 2.42 9.93 7.82
C LEU A 90 2.26 10.71 6.52
N ALA A 91 1.09 10.65 5.88
CA ALA A 91 0.78 11.49 4.72
C ALA A 91 0.73 13.00 5.05
N GLN A 92 0.56 13.38 6.33
CA GLN A 92 0.51 14.78 6.77
C GLN A 92 1.90 15.34 7.11
N ASN A 93 2.92 14.49 7.28
CA ASN A 93 4.30 14.89 7.51
C ASN A 93 5.21 14.12 6.54
N PRO A 94 5.72 14.73 5.46
CA PRO A 94 6.64 14.05 4.56
C PRO A 94 7.92 13.71 5.32
N VAL A 95 8.00 12.49 5.83
CA VAL A 95 9.25 11.96 6.36
C VAL A 95 10.07 11.57 5.14
N LEU A 96 10.94 12.48 4.70
CA LEU A 96 12.02 12.18 3.76
C LEU A 96 12.94 11.15 4.44
N ILE A 97 12.64 9.87 4.26
CA ILE A 97 13.61 8.80 4.53
C ILE A 97 14.41 8.62 3.23
N HIS A 98 15.71 8.85 3.34
CA HIS A 98 16.69 8.92 2.25
C HIS A 98 17.32 7.56 1.96
#